data_AF-A0A2V5NEQ3-F1
#
_entry.id   AF-A0A2V5NEQ3-F1
#
_cell.length_a   1.000
_cell.length_b   1.000
_cell.length_c   1.000
_cell.angle_alpha   90.00
_cell.angle_beta   90.00
_cell.angle_gamma   90.00
#
_symmetry.space_group_name_H-M   'P 1'
#
loop_
_entity.id
_entity.type
_entity.pdbx_description
1 polymer ?
#
loop_
_entity_poly.entity_id
_entity_poly.type
_entity_poly.pdbx_seq_one_letter_code
_entity_poly.pdbx_strand_id
1 'polypeptide(L)'
;MPNKDPKATVLKPISVFAVGGAGTSRRAQLVWAAISICLLLPSIWLLATVPPLWKDVDAYVQVTYPRGVATILHFPPLYCFAARIPLFLGYLVDVLSGSATWPNRNFASSILSDHSVFALLVCQHTALFIAQFYLVVTLTTVMWKRLLIALVCSANPLFYAFAQCVGSDTLSMILTLAISTLALRIVRSAHAIDLKRWGLFAILLFGAFLTRHLNNVLAALLPICFLILLSQQVATAVRPGPGPIRSGSRALSARQMFVAVAVGLLCIIAANMTTRVLCIGAHITYRSRVGMTFLWRLRLLSDLPFERQQHLLNRIEKQPIQDDTRLILSNLREALASTQGFDPAKFAKRLDNVFMQRDGEFGRVKLDRALNGFALAFFKANSRALGQAALHDFIAAQKTSVTEVIESLFATTNYVSFHRQSMPALARLHTFRDLTPDELLAMCSRNTYLQLWRGVTFARWCLLWLVLFILILASAVRRRGAGFILAFALAAIFLGELMMFANCLLTEFRPRYVLPMFELTFVSILALFAQGLSFIQRKSTRDATVPASPH
;
A
#
# COMPACT_ATOMS: atom_id res chain seq x y z
N MET A 1 29.20 27.65 -54.96
CA MET A 1 30.15 26.95 -54.07
C MET A 1 31.01 28.00 -53.38
N PRO A 2 31.45 27.81 -52.13
CA PRO A 2 30.72 27.32 -50.96
C PRO A 2 30.90 28.29 -49.77
N ASN A 3 29.96 28.31 -48.82
CA ASN A 3 30.39 28.11 -47.43
C ASN A 3 29.25 27.49 -46.61
N LYS A 4 29.55 26.32 -46.07
CA LYS A 4 28.73 25.59 -45.11
C LYS A 4 29.07 26.15 -43.74
N ASP A 5 28.06 26.38 -42.90
CA ASP A 5 28.20 26.25 -41.46
C ASP A 5 26.82 26.20 -40.77
N PRO A 6 26.72 25.67 -39.53
CA PRO A 6 25.89 24.51 -39.27
C PRO A 6 24.54 24.87 -38.65
N LYS A 7 23.51 24.06 -38.97
CA LYS A 7 22.24 24.06 -38.25
C LYS A 7 22.48 23.61 -36.82
N ALA A 8 22.63 24.57 -35.92
CA ALA A 8 22.46 24.36 -34.49
C ALA A 8 21.02 23.88 -34.24
N THR A 9 20.87 22.61 -33.88
CA THR A 9 19.68 22.06 -33.24
C THR A 9 19.50 22.75 -31.89
N VAL A 10 18.73 23.84 -31.90
CA VAL A 10 18.21 24.43 -30.66
C VAL A 10 17.21 23.43 -30.07
N LEU A 11 17.65 22.72 -29.04
CA LEU A 11 16.81 22.01 -28.10
C LEU A 11 15.72 22.97 -27.61
N LYS A 12 14.48 22.76 -28.06
CA LYS A 12 13.32 23.41 -27.44
C LYS A 12 13.25 22.96 -25.99
N PRO A 13 13.27 23.88 -25.01
CA PRO A 13 13.11 23.51 -23.62
C PRO A 13 11.73 22.89 -23.40
N ILE A 14 11.72 21.80 -22.65
CA ILE A 14 10.53 21.10 -22.18
C ILE A 14 9.75 22.06 -21.28
N SER A 15 8.70 22.67 -21.80
CA SER A 15 7.77 23.51 -21.05
C SER A 15 6.80 22.64 -20.23
N VAL A 16 7.26 22.18 -19.06
CA VAL A 16 6.39 21.51 -18.06
C VAL A 16 5.63 22.51 -17.18
N PHE A 17 5.84 23.83 -17.36
CA PHE A 17 5.12 24.88 -16.63
C PHE A 17 4.63 26.04 -17.51
N ALA A 18 4.08 25.75 -18.70
CA ALA A 18 3.41 26.77 -19.51
C ALA A 18 2.05 26.29 -20.04
N VAL A 19 1.12 26.02 -19.12
CA VAL A 19 -0.32 26.29 -19.34
C VAL A 19 -0.71 27.42 -18.40
N GLY A 20 0.04 28.51 -18.46
CA GLY A 20 -0.28 29.80 -17.87
C GLY A 20 -0.79 30.72 -18.96
N GLY A 21 -1.94 30.39 -19.56
CA GLY A 21 -2.68 31.38 -20.33
C GLY A 21 -3.07 32.49 -19.36
N ALA A 22 -2.61 33.71 -19.64
CA ALA A 22 -3.05 34.92 -18.97
C ALA A 22 -4.58 34.95 -18.94
N GLY A 23 -5.15 34.87 -17.72
CA GLY A 23 -6.61 34.84 -17.54
C GLY A 23 -7.17 33.73 -16.63
N THR A 24 -6.37 33.07 -15.77
CA THR A 24 -7.00 32.34 -14.65
C THR A 24 -7.60 33.36 -13.68
N SER A 25 -8.94 33.43 -13.62
CA SER A 25 -9.62 34.39 -12.74
C SER A 25 -9.09 34.26 -11.30
N ARG A 26 -8.94 35.39 -10.59
CA ARG A 26 -8.51 35.44 -9.17
C ARG A 26 -9.25 34.42 -8.30
N ARG A 27 -10.52 34.14 -8.62
CA ARG A 27 -11.34 33.09 -7.97
C ARG A 27 -10.78 31.68 -8.14
N ALA A 28 -10.27 31.31 -9.31
CA ALA A 28 -9.69 30.00 -9.55
C ALA A 28 -8.41 29.80 -8.73
N GLN A 29 -7.56 30.82 -8.65
CA GLN A 29 -6.34 30.80 -7.82
C GLN A 29 -6.68 30.62 -6.34
N LEU A 30 -7.68 31.35 -5.83
CA LEU A 30 -8.17 31.22 -4.45
C LEU A 30 -8.69 29.80 -4.14
N VAL A 31 -9.42 29.18 -5.07
CA VAL A 31 -9.92 27.81 -4.86
C VAL A 31 -8.78 26.78 -4.87
N TRP A 32 -7.78 26.96 -5.73
CA TRP A 32 -6.59 26.09 -5.71
C TRP A 32 -5.80 26.23 -4.41
N ALA A 33 -5.62 27.45 -3.90
CA ALA A 33 -5.03 27.68 -2.60
C ALA A 33 -5.85 27.01 -1.50
N ALA A 34 -7.19 27.15 -1.52
CA ALA A 34 -8.07 26.51 -0.55
C ALA A 34 -7.94 24.98 -0.57
N ILE A 35 -7.94 24.35 -1.75
CA ILE A 35 -7.74 22.89 -1.89
C ILE A 35 -6.40 22.48 -1.28
N SER A 36 -5.32 23.21 -1.59
CA SER A 36 -3.99 22.90 -1.06
C SER A 36 -3.93 23.04 0.46
N ILE A 37 -4.51 24.12 1.01
CA ILE A 37 -4.60 24.34 2.46
C ILE A 37 -5.39 23.21 3.12
N CYS A 38 -6.55 22.82 2.58
CA CYS A 38 -7.35 21.73 3.14
C CYS A 38 -6.55 20.43 3.24
N LEU A 39 -5.79 20.08 2.20
CA LEU A 39 -5.01 18.83 2.18
C LEU A 39 -3.76 18.89 3.06
N LEU A 40 -3.14 20.06 3.22
CA LEU A 40 -1.92 20.24 4.03
C LEU A 40 -2.22 20.44 5.52
N LEU A 41 -3.38 20.99 5.88
CA LEU A 41 -3.69 21.34 7.26
C LEU A 41 -3.55 20.16 8.24
N PRO A 42 -4.06 18.94 7.96
CA PRO A 42 -3.85 17.81 8.87
C PRO A 42 -2.39 17.38 8.96
N SER A 43 -1.61 17.49 7.88
CA SER A 43 -0.17 17.19 7.88
C SER A 43 0.61 18.16 8.77
N ILE A 44 0.37 19.46 8.61
CA ILE A 44 1.02 20.51 9.42
C ILE A 44 0.68 20.29 10.89
N TRP A 45 -0.59 20.04 11.19
CA TRP A 45 -1.05 19.82 12.55
C TRP A 45 -0.44 18.55 13.17
N LEU A 46 -0.37 17.43 12.45
CA LEU A 46 0.27 16.19 12.96
C LEU A 46 1.77 16.36 13.20
N LEU A 47 2.48 16.96 12.24
CA LEU A 47 3.92 17.23 12.37
C LEU A 47 4.23 18.13 13.58
N ALA A 48 3.29 18.99 13.97
CA ALA A 48 3.43 19.89 15.11
C ALA A 48 2.99 19.29 16.46
N THR A 49 2.07 18.33 16.47
CA THR A 49 1.38 17.90 17.71
C THR A 49 1.54 16.44 18.07
N VAL A 50 1.86 15.57 17.10
CA VAL A 50 1.99 14.12 17.32
C VAL A 50 3.45 13.73 17.13
N PRO A 51 4.08 13.03 18.07
CA PRO A 51 5.46 12.58 17.86
C PRO A 51 5.55 11.59 16.69
N PRO A 52 6.74 11.42 16.08
CA PRO A 52 6.97 10.37 15.10
C PRO A 52 6.49 9.00 15.60
N LEU A 53 5.65 8.34 14.81
CA LEU A 53 5.18 6.97 15.08
C LEU A 53 6.12 5.96 14.44
N TRP A 54 6.19 4.76 14.99
CA TRP A 54 7.09 3.70 14.58
C TRP A 54 6.36 2.38 14.40
N LYS A 55 6.58 1.74 13.24
CA LYS A 55 6.16 0.36 13.00
C LYS A 55 7.14 -0.61 13.66
N ASP A 56 7.10 -0.67 14.99
CA ASP A 56 7.84 -1.63 15.84
C ASP A 56 9.31 -1.88 15.40
N VAL A 57 9.76 -3.12 15.52
CA VAL A 57 11.09 -3.56 15.08
C VAL A 57 11.24 -3.51 13.56
N ASP A 58 10.14 -3.62 12.79
CA ASP A 58 10.17 -3.59 11.33
C ASP A 58 10.76 -2.26 10.83
N ALA A 59 10.24 -1.13 11.34
CA ALA A 59 10.70 0.22 10.99
C ALA A 59 12.18 0.41 11.35
N TYR A 60 12.56 -0.02 12.57
CA TYR A 60 13.93 0.06 13.03
C TYR A 60 14.88 -0.66 12.07
N VAL A 61 14.58 -1.90 11.70
CA VAL A 61 15.39 -2.69 10.78
C VAL A 61 15.45 -2.03 9.41
N GLN A 62 14.32 -1.55 8.88
CA GLN A 62 14.24 -0.93 7.55
C GLN A 62 15.14 0.30 7.43
N VAL A 63 15.19 1.14 8.47
CA VAL A 63 15.93 2.41 8.38
C VAL A 63 17.35 2.32 8.94
N THR A 64 17.63 1.46 9.94
CA THR A 64 18.95 1.44 10.61
C THR A 64 19.88 0.35 10.12
N TYR A 65 19.37 -0.80 9.68
CA TYR A 65 20.24 -1.94 9.36
C TYR A 65 21.04 -1.68 8.08
N PRO A 66 22.28 -2.19 8.00
CA PRO A 66 23.06 -2.14 6.77
C PRO A 66 22.40 -2.96 5.67
N ARG A 67 22.88 -2.76 4.43
CA ARG A 67 22.46 -3.58 3.29
C ARG A 67 22.65 -5.07 3.61
N GLY A 68 21.60 -5.87 3.50
CA GLY A 68 21.69 -7.30 3.78
C GLY A 68 20.36 -8.03 3.63
N VAL A 69 20.29 -9.25 4.17
CA VAL A 69 19.10 -10.11 4.07
C VAL A 69 17.85 -9.39 4.56
N ALA A 70 17.94 -8.65 5.67
CA ALA A 70 16.80 -7.96 6.26
C ALA A 70 16.25 -6.83 5.37
N THR A 71 17.13 -6.01 4.77
CA THR A 71 16.75 -4.80 4.01
C THR A 71 16.61 -5.03 2.49
N ILE A 72 16.91 -6.24 2.01
CA ILE A 72 16.82 -6.61 0.58
C ILE A 72 15.81 -7.74 0.37
N LEU A 73 15.84 -8.80 1.19
CA LEU A 73 15.03 -10.00 1.00
C LEU A 73 13.79 -10.03 1.89
N HIS A 74 13.94 -9.71 3.18
CA HIS A 74 12.83 -9.73 4.12
C HIS A 74 11.90 -8.52 3.89
N PHE A 75 12.46 -7.32 4.00
CA PHE A 75 11.79 -6.10 3.58
C PHE A 75 12.22 -5.75 2.14
N PRO A 76 11.26 -5.51 1.23
CA PRO A 76 11.58 -5.02 -0.10
C PRO A 76 12.39 -3.71 -0.05
N PRO A 77 13.29 -3.52 -1.02
CA PRO A 77 14.42 -2.60 -0.85
C PRO A 77 14.06 -1.12 -0.93
N LEU A 78 12.97 -0.73 -1.62
CA LEU A 78 12.76 0.67 -1.97
C LEU A 78 12.68 1.58 -0.74
N TYR A 79 11.89 1.23 0.27
CA TYR A 79 11.79 2.07 1.46
C TYR A 79 13.11 2.08 2.26
N CYS A 80 13.74 0.91 2.42
CA CYS A 80 14.98 0.74 3.19
C CYS A 80 16.13 1.61 2.66
N PHE A 81 16.18 1.86 1.35
CA PHE A 81 17.19 2.72 0.72
C PHE A 81 16.70 4.16 0.51
N ALA A 82 15.47 4.37 0.04
CA ALA A 82 14.94 5.70 -0.23
C ALA A 82 14.78 6.54 1.04
N ALA A 83 14.41 5.94 2.17
CA ALA A 83 14.28 6.64 3.45
C ALA A 83 15.62 7.20 3.95
N ARG A 84 16.76 6.64 3.53
CA ARG A 84 18.09 7.13 3.93
C ARG A 84 18.39 8.52 3.40
N ILE A 85 17.78 8.92 2.28
CA ILE A 85 17.98 10.24 1.68
C ILE A 85 17.49 11.35 2.62
N PRO A 86 16.20 11.40 3.00
CA PRO A 86 15.74 12.44 3.92
C PRO A 86 16.34 12.29 5.33
N LEU A 87 16.59 11.07 5.81
CA LEU A 87 17.29 10.87 7.09
C LEU A 87 18.69 11.53 7.08
N PHE A 88 19.43 11.36 5.99
CA PHE A 88 20.73 12.00 5.82
C PHE A 88 20.62 13.52 5.72
N LEU A 89 19.66 14.04 4.94
CA LEU A 89 19.44 15.48 4.83
C LEU A 89 19.11 16.13 6.17
N GLY A 90 18.29 15.48 7.00
CA GLY A 90 18.02 15.97 8.36
C GLY A 90 19.25 15.88 9.26
N TYR A 91 20.05 14.82 9.16
CA TYR A 91 21.31 14.71 9.92
C TYR A 91 22.32 15.81 9.57
N LEU A 92 22.37 16.24 8.30
CA LEU A 92 23.22 17.36 7.91
C LEU A 92 22.87 18.66 8.64
N VAL A 93 21.62 18.85 9.07
CA VAL A 93 21.23 20.01 9.89
C VAL A 93 21.91 19.94 11.26
N ASP A 94 22.01 18.76 11.86
CA ASP A 94 22.72 18.57 13.14
C ASP A 94 24.22 18.84 12.99
N VAL A 95 24.81 18.41 11.87
CA VAL A 95 26.23 18.66 11.57
C VAL A 95 26.50 20.16 11.37
N LEU A 96 25.65 20.83 10.58
CA LEU A 96 25.79 22.26 10.29
C LEU A 96 25.51 23.14 11.51
N SER A 97 24.66 22.69 12.44
CA SER A 97 24.41 23.36 13.72
C SER A 97 25.50 23.09 14.77
N GLY A 98 26.48 22.24 14.47
CA GLY A 98 27.55 21.87 15.40
C GLY A 98 27.13 20.87 16.49
N SER A 99 25.91 20.32 16.42
CA SER A 99 25.38 19.36 17.40
C SER A 99 25.75 17.90 17.08
N ALA A 100 26.26 17.63 15.87
CA ALA A 100 26.73 16.31 15.47
C ALA A 100 28.03 16.36 14.66
N THR A 101 28.74 15.23 14.61
CA THR A 101 29.97 15.08 13.81
C THR A 101 29.66 14.68 12.38
N TRP A 102 30.54 15.05 11.45
CA TRP A 102 30.45 14.60 10.06
C TRP A 102 30.36 13.07 10.00
N PRO A 103 29.43 12.52 9.19
CA PRO A 103 29.25 11.08 9.10
C PRO A 103 30.51 10.43 8.53
N ASN A 104 30.89 9.28 9.09
CA ASN A 104 31.97 8.47 8.52
C ASN A 104 31.65 8.11 7.06
N ARG A 105 32.69 8.09 6.21
CA ARG A 105 32.61 7.86 4.75
C ARG A 105 31.81 6.62 4.33
N ASN A 106 31.60 5.67 5.23
CA ASN A 106 31.03 4.37 4.89
C ASN A 106 29.49 4.35 4.86
N PHE A 107 28.77 5.35 5.41
CA PHE A 107 27.29 5.46 5.39
C PHE A 107 26.53 4.13 5.66
N ALA A 108 27.18 3.17 6.33
CA ALA A 108 26.76 1.78 6.31
C ALA A 108 25.62 1.54 7.29
N SER A 109 25.61 2.31 8.39
CA SER A 109 24.50 2.45 9.32
C SER A 109 23.82 3.81 9.09
N SER A 110 22.49 3.84 9.08
CA SER A 110 21.77 5.12 9.08
C SER A 110 21.96 5.78 10.44
N ILE A 111 22.27 7.07 10.42
CA ILE A 111 22.36 7.89 11.61
C ILE A 111 20.96 8.47 11.85
N LEU A 112 20.40 8.13 13.01
CA LEU A 112 19.09 8.62 13.44
C LEU A 112 19.27 9.78 14.40
N SER A 113 18.68 10.92 14.05
CA SER A 113 18.48 12.09 14.92
C SER A 113 17.04 12.59 14.80
N ASP A 114 16.64 13.51 15.68
CA ASP A 114 15.31 14.12 15.62
C ASP A 114 15.10 14.89 14.30
N HIS A 115 16.13 15.61 13.81
CA HIS A 115 16.06 16.28 12.51
C HIS A 115 16.01 15.29 11.33
N SER A 116 16.74 14.17 11.38
CA SER A 116 16.63 13.09 10.40
C SER A 116 15.21 12.57 10.29
N VAL A 117 14.61 12.19 11.42
CA VAL A 117 13.26 11.61 11.45
C VAL A 117 12.24 12.65 11.01
N PHE A 118 12.35 13.90 11.47
CA PHE A 118 11.47 14.97 11.03
C PHE A 118 11.52 15.21 9.52
N ALA A 119 12.72 15.25 8.92
CA ALA A 119 12.88 15.38 7.47
C ALA A 119 12.22 14.22 6.70
N LEU A 120 12.33 12.98 7.20
CA LEU A 120 11.65 11.82 6.64
C LEU A 120 10.12 11.98 6.67
N LEU A 121 9.56 12.40 7.81
CA LEU A 121 8.12 12.63 7.94
C LEU A 121 7.64 13.75 7.00
N VAL A 122 8.38 14.86 6.91
CA VAL A 122 8.07 15.96 5.97
C VAL A 122 8.01 15.45 4.53
N CYS A 123 8.97 14.61 4.12
CA CYS A 123 8.94 13.98 2.80
C CYS A 123 7.73 13.05 2.61
N GLN A 124 7.38 12.23 3.62
CA GLN A 124 6.20 11.36 3.57
C GLN A 124 4.90 12.17 3.44
N HIS A 125 4.71 13.22 4.25
CA HIS A 125 3.55 14.11 4.19
C HIS A 125 3.47 14.90 2.87
N THR A 126 4.61 15.34 2.33
CA THR A 126 4.66 16.01 1.03
C THR A 126 4.25 15.07 -0.10
N ALA A 127 4.75 13.83 -0.08
CA ALA A 127 4.38 12.82 -1.07
C ALA A 127 2.89 12.42 -0.96
N LEU A 128 2.34 12.32 0.26
CA LEU A 128 0.90 12.12 0.48
C LEU A 128 0.08 13.28 -0.10
N PHE A 129 0.48 14.53 0.16
CA PHE A 129 -0.16 15.71 -0.40
C PHE A 129 -0.21 15.66 -1.93
N ILE A 130 0.91 15.35 -2.58
CA ILE A 130 0.99 15.23 -4.04
C ILE A 130 0.04 14.13 -4.55
N ALA A 131 0.02 12.96 -3.90
CA ALA A 131 -0.85 11.86 -4.30
C ALA A 131 -2.35 12.20 -4.14
N GLN A 132 -2.74 12.82 -3.02
CA GLN A 132 -4.13 13.24 -2.78
C GLN A 132 -4.55 14.39 -3.69
N PHE A 133 -3.67 15.36 -3.93
CA PHE A 133 -3.94 16.46 -4.86
C PHE A 133 -4.15 15.91 -6.27
N TYR A 134 -3.29 14.98 -6.72
CA TYR A 134 -3.45 14.30 -8.00
C TYR A 134 -4.78 13.54 -8.10
N LEU A 135 -5.21 12.87 -7.01
CA LEU A 135 -6.51 12.21 -6.91
C LEU A 135 -7.67 13.19 -7.09
N VAL A 136 -7.69 14.27 -6.30
CA VAL A 136 -8.73 15.32 -6.37
C VAL A 136 -8.85 15.89 -7.79
N VAL A 137 -7.72 16.21 -8.42
CA VAL A 137 -7.69 16.78 -9.78
C VAL A 137 -8.17 15.80 -10.85
N THR A 138 -7.90 14.51 -10.66
CA THR A 138 -8.28 13.44 -11.60
C THR A 138 -9.77 13.10 -11.53
N LEU A 139 -10.36 13.15 -10.34
CA LEU A 139 -11.75 12.75 -10.11
C LEU A 139 -12.76 13.70 -10.78
N THR A 140 -12.50 15.00 -10.75
CA THR A 140 -13.43 16.01 -11.28
C THR A 140 -12.72 17.22 -11.85
N THR A 141 -13.33 17.87 -12.84
CA THR A 141 -12.86 19.15 -13.42
C THR A 141 -13.53 20.36 -12.78
N VAL A 142 -14.59 20.15 -12.00
CA VAL A 142 -15.38 21.24 -11.40
C VAL A 142 -14.78 21.63 -10.05
N MET A 143 -14.45 22.93 -9.89
CA MET A 143 -13.67 23.43 -8.76
C MET A 143 -14.31 23.19 -7.39
N TRP A 144 -15.60 23.49 -7.21
CA TRP A 144 -16.25 23.26 -5.91
C TRP A 144 -16.31 21.77 -5.54
N LYS A 145 -16.44 20.87 -6.53
CA LYS A 145 -16.38 19.42 -6.30
C LYS A 145 -14.99 18.99 -5.87
N ARG A 146 -13.93 19.62 -6.40
CA ARG A 146 -12.56 19.38 -5.95
C ARG A 146 -12.37 19.76 -4.49
N LEU A 147 -12.90 20.92 -4.08
CA LEU A 147 -12.87 21.36 -2.69
C LEU A 147 -13.60 20.36 -1.79
N LEU A 148 -14.80 19.90 -2.17
CA LEU A 148 -15.55 18.91 -1.40
C LEU A 148 -14.80 17.57 -1.26
N ILE A 149 -14.21 17.07 -2.36
CA ILE A 149 -13.39 15.84 -2.31
C ILE A 149 -12.14 16.06 -1.46
N ALA A 150 -11.50 17.23 -1.55
CA ALA A 150 -10.33 17.56 -0.74
C ALA A 150 -10.67 17.59 0.75
N LEU A 151 -11.86 18.09 1.13
CA LEU A 151 -12.36 18.03 2.50
C LEU A 151 -12.58 16.59 2.98
N VAL A 152 -13.09 15.70 2.13
CA VAL A 152 -13.23 14.28 2.46
C VAL A 152 -11.86 13.61 2.62
N CYS A 153 -10.88 13.94 1.77
CA CYS A 153 -9.50 13.47 1.92
C CYS A 153 -8.88 13.98 3.23
N SER A 154 -9.02 15.27 3.53
CA SER A 154 -8.47 15.88 4.76
C SER A 154 -9.16 15.39 6.02
N ALA A 155 -10.41 14.96 5.92
CA ALA A 155 -11.15 14.38 7.04
C ALA A 155 -10.73 12.93 7.32
N ASN A 156 -9.88 12.27 6.52
CA ASN A 156 -9.51 10.88 6.73
C ASN A 156 -8.20 10.76 7.56
N PRO A 157 -8.26 10.58 8.89
CA PRO A 157 -7.08 10.56 9.75
C PRO A 157 -6.17 9.36 9.48
N LEU A 158 -6.68 8.27 8.88
CA LEU A 158 -5.91 7.05 8.62
C LEU A 158 -4.65 7.36 7.80
N PHE A 159 -4.80 8.04 6.66
CA PHE A 159 -3.67 8.28 5.77
C PHE A 159 -2.63 9.21 6.38
N TYR A 160 -3.09 10.20 7.14
CA TYR A 160 -2.17 11.13 7.78
C TYR A 160 -1.45 10.50 8.98
N ALA A 161 -2.12 9.62 9.75
CA ALA A 161 -1.48 8.85 10.81
C ALA A 161 -0.41 7.88 10.27
N PHE A 162 -0.66 7.26 9.11
CA PHE A 162 0.37 6.48 8.42
C PHE A 162 1.50 7.37 7.88
N ALA A 163 1.21 8.56 7.37
CA ALA A 163 2.26 9.52 6.96
C ALA A 163 3.14 9.97 8.13
N GLN A 164 2.60 10.03 9.35
CA GLN A 164 3.32 10.30 10.60
C GLN A 164 4.12 9.08 11.12
N CYS A 165 3.99 7.91 10.46
CA CYS A 165 4.63 6.66 10.87
C CYS A 165 5.84 6.32 9.99
N VAL A 166 6.95 5.99 10.65
CA VAL A 166 8.15 5.44 10.02
C VAL A 166 7.90 3.97 9.70
N GLY A 167 7.99 3.63 8.42
CA GLY A 167 7.82 2.27 7.90
C GLY A 167 7.44 2.22 6.43
N SER A 168 7.72 1.08 5.81
CA SER A 168 7.41 0.79 4.40
C SER A 168 5.93 0.91 4.04
N ASP A 169 5.04 0.75 5.02
CA ASP A 169 3.58 0.81 4.82
C ASP A 169 3.15 2.19 4.35
N THR A 170 3.81 3.24 4.82
CA THR A 170 3.56 4.64 4.44
C THR A 170 3.87 4.90 2.98
N LEU A 171 5.04 4.46 2.50
CA LEU A 171 5.40 4.61 1.09
C LEU A 171 4.50 3.73 0.20
N SER A 172 4.17 2.52 0.66
CA SER A 172 3.22 1.63 -0.01
C SER A 172 1.85 2.29 -0.18
N MET A 173 1.33 2.96 0.86
CA MET A 173 0.06 3.68 0.82
C MET A 173 0.08 4.80 -0.24
N ILE A 174 1.10 5.65 -0.19
CA ILE A 174 1.24 6.79 -1.10
C ILE A 174 1.31 6.31 -2.56
N LEU A 175 2.09 5.25 -2.82
CA LEU A 175 2.18 4.65 -4.15
C LEU A 175 0.86 4.00 -4.59
N THR A 176 0.16 3.31 -3.69
CA THR A 176 -1.14 2.67 -4.00
C THR A 176 -2.20 3.72 -4.36
N LEU A 177 -2.25 4.85 -3.64
CA LEU A 177 -3.11 5.98 -3.99
C LEU A 177 -2.78 6.54 -5.38
N ALA A 178 -1.49 6.76 -5.68
CA ALA A 178 -1.04 7.27 -6.97
C ALA A 178 -1.34 6.29 -8.12
N ILE A 179 -1.04 5.00 -7.95
CA ILE A 179 -1.33 3.92 -8.90
C ILE A 179 -2.82 3.83 -9.18
N SER A 180 -3.66 3.82 -8.13
CA SER A 180 -5.12 3.70 -8.28
C SER A 180 -5.71 4.91 -9.00
N THR A 181 -5.22 6.11 -8.68
CA THR A 181 -5.62 7.34 -9.37
C THR A 181 -5.24 7.32 -10.85
N LEU A 182 -3.99 6.92 -11.15
CA LEU A 182 -3.50 6.85 -12.51
C LEU A 182 -4.21 5.74 -13.30
N ALA A 183 -4.52 4.61 -12.67
CA ALA A 183 -5.31 3.53 -13.24
C ALA A 183 -6.71 4.03 -13.63
N LEU A 184 -7.40 4.74 -12.72
CA LEU A 184 -8.69 5.37 -13.03
C LEU A 184 -8.58 6.30 -14.24
N ARG A 185 -7.51 7.10 -14.32
CA ARG A 185 -7.27 8.01 -15.45
C ARG A 185 -7.05 7.25 -16.76
N ILE A 186 -6.30 6.15 -16.73
CA ILE A 186 -6.05 5.27 -17.89
C ILE A 186 -7.36 4.63 -18.35
N VAL A 187 -8.14 4.05 -17.42
CA VAL A 187 -9.44 3.43 -17.69
C VAL A 187 -10.45 4.44 -18.25
N ARG A 188 -10.45 5.68 -17.74
CA ARG A 188 -11.28 6.78 -18.28
C ARG A 188 -10.85 7.20 -19.69
N SER A 189 -9.57 7.11 -20.03
CA SER A 189 -9.04 7.42 -21.37
C SER A 189 -8.90 6.20 -22.27
N ALA A 190 -9.75 5.18 -22.10
CA ALA A 190 -9.67 3.90 -22.81
C ALA A 190 -9.73 4.01 -24.35
N HIS A 191 -9.97 5.19 -24.92
CA HIS A 191 -9.98 5.39 -26.37
C HIS A 191 -8.59 5.52 -27.02
N ALA A 192 -7.51 5.71 -26.24
CA ALA A 192 -6.15 5.78 -26.77
C ALA A 192 -5.09 5.30 -25.77
N ILE A 193 -4.01 4.69 -26.28
CA ILE A 193 -2.85 4.29 -25.47
C ILE A 193 -1.90 5.49 -25.38
N ASP A 194 -1.91 6.17 -24.22
CA ASP A 194 -0.97 7.24 -23.91
C ASP A 194 0.29 6.65 -23.25
N LEU A 195 1.36 6.49 -24.04
CA LEU A 195 2.62 5.90 -23.58
C LEU A 195 3.20 6.60 -22.33
N LYS A 196 2.98 7.91 -22.16
CA LYS A 196 3.48 8.64 -20.98
C LYS A 196 2.78 8.18 -19.71
N ARG A 197 1.46 7.96 -19.77
CA ARG A 197 0.67 7.47 -18.62
C ARG A 197 1.03 6.03 -18.30
N TRP A 198 1.19 5.19 -19.33
CA TRP A 198 1.60 3.80 -19.16
C TRP A 198 3.01 3.68 -18.59
N GLY A 199 3.95 4.50 -19.05
CA GLY A 199 5.31 4.58 -18.50
C GLY A 199 5.31 5.01 -17.04
N LEU A 200 4.57 6.08 -16.69
CA LEU A 200 4.43 6.50 -15.29
C LEU A 200 3.77 5.42 -14.43
N PHE A 201 2.75 4.74 -14.95
CA PHE A 201 2.09 3.62 -14.26
C PHE A 201 3.08 2.48 -14.00
N ALA A 202 3.89 2.12 -14.98
CA ALA A 202 4.93 1.10 -14.83
C ALA A 202 5.97 1.49 -13.76
N ILE A 203 6.42 2.75 -13.73
CA ILE A 203 7.38 3.25 -12.73
C ILE A 203 6.78 3.17 -11.32
N LEU A 204 5.55 3.66 -11.14
CA LEU A 204 4.88 3.62 -9.83
C LEU A 204 4.63 2.18 -9.37
N LEU A 205 4.16 1.32 -10.28
CA LEU A 205 3.88 -0.09 -10.01
C LEU A 205 5.16 -0.86 -9.63
N PHE A 206 6.25 -0.65 -10.38
CA PHE A 206 7.57 -1.18 -10.05
C PHE A 206 8.03 -0.73 -8.67
N GLY A 207 7.88 0.57 -8.36
CA GLY A 207 8.17 1.11 -7.03
C GLY A 207 7.34 0.42 -5.94
N ALA A 208 6.04 0.22 -6.16
CA ALA A 208 5.16 -0.42 -5.19
C ALA A 208 5.56 -1.87 -4.90
N PHE A 209 5.97 -2.64 -5.91
CA PHE A 209 6.46 -4.02 -5.72
C PHE A 209 7.73 -4.07 -4.87
N LEU A 210 8.58 -3.05 -5.01
CA LEU A 210 9.79 -2.90 -4.20
C LEU A 210 9.54 -2.32 -2.79
N THR A 211 8.29 -2.06 -2.39
CA THR A 211 7.95 -1.68 -1.00
C THR A 211 7.35 -2.83 -0.20
N ARG A 212 6.48 -3.64 -0.81
CA ARG A 212 5.83 -4.80 -0.18
C ARG A 212 5.59 -5.88 -1.21
N HIS A 213 5.92 -7.13 -0.88
CA HIS A 213 5.71 -8.29 -1.75
C HIS A 213 4.23 -8.47 -2.14
N LEU A 214 3.30 -8.14 -1.23
CA LEU A 214 1.85 -8.23 -1.48
C LEU A 214 1.38 -7.25 -2.56
N ASN A 215 2.09 -6.15 -2.79
CA ASN A 215 1.70 -5.16 -3.80
C ASN A 215 1.76 -5.72 -5.22
N ASN A 216 2.41 -6.88 -5.44
CA ASN A 216 2.36 -7.60 -6.72
C ASN A 216 0.92 -7.85 -7.21
N VAL A 217 -0.04 -7.96 -6.29
CA VAL A 217 -1.47 -8.09 -6.60
C VAL A 217 -2.01 -6.86 -7.36
N LEU A 218 -1.46 -5.65 -7.14
CA LEU A 218 -1.83 -4.42 -7.87
C LEU A 218 -1.64 -4.54 -9.39
N ALA A 219 -0.81 -5.47 -9.88
CA ALA A 219 -0.67 -5.77 -11.31
C ALA A 219 -2.01 -6.14 -11.96
N ALA A 220 -2.93 -6.74 -11.20
CA ALA A 220 -4.23 -7.20 -11.69
C ALA A 220 -5.28 -6.09 -11.77
N LEU A 221 -5.03 -4.89 -11.22
CA LEU A 221 -6.02 -3.79 -11.18
C LEU A 221 -6.55 -3.42 -12.58
N LEU A 222 -5.65 -3.05 -13.50
CA LEU A 222 -6.03 -2.68 -14.86
C LEU A 222 -6.56 -3.85 -15.69
N PRO A 223 -5.96 -5.06 -15.67
CA PRO A 223 -6.52 -6.24 -16.33
C PRO A 223 -7.97 -6.53 -15.92
N ILE A 224 -8.29 -6.46 -14.62
CA ILE A 224 -9.66 -6.68 -14.12
C ILE A 224 -10.60 -5.57 -14.61
N CYS A 225 -10.17 -4.30 -14.56
CA CYS A 225 -10.97 -3.18 -15.09
C CYS A 225 -11.36 -3.42 -16.56
N PHE A 226 -10.39 -3.77 -17.41
CA PHE A 226 -10.62 -3.98 -18.84
C PHE A 226 -11.40 -5.26 -19.12
N LEU A 227 -11.22 -6.31 -18.33
CA LEU A 227 -12.02 -7.54 -18.42
C LEU A 227 -13.50 -7.26 -18.13
N ILE A 228 -13.80 -6.50 -17.06
CA ILE A 228 -15.17 -6.08 -16.74
C ILE A 228 -15.76 -5.26 -17.88
N LEU A 229 -15.01 -4.27 -18.39
CA LEU A 229 -15.45 -3.45 -19.53
C LEU A 229 -15.71 -4.28 -20.80
N LEU A 230 -14.84 -5.25 -21.10
CA LEU A 230 -15.00 -6.14 -22.24
C LEU A 230 -16.25 -7.02 -22.08
N SER A 231 -16.48 -7.57 -20.88
CA SER A 231 -17.66 -8.40 -20.59
C SER A 231 -18.97 -7.61 -20.77
N GLN A 232 -19.00 -6.34 -20.35
CA GLN A 232 -20.14 -5.45 -20.57
C GLN A 232 -20.39 -5.21 -22.06
N GLN A 233 -19.33 -4.95 -22.84
CA GLN A 233 -19.45 -4.75 -24.28
C GLN A 233 -19.96 -6.00 -25.00
N VAL A 234 -19.50 -7.19 -24.61
CA VAL A 234 -19.99 -8.48 -25.15
C VAL A 234 -21.47 -8.70 -24.80
N ALA A 235 -21.86 -8.51 -23.53
CA ALA A 235 -23.24 -8.67 -23.10
C ALA A 235 -24.21 -7.72 -23.84
N THR A 236 -23.78 -6.49 -24.13
CA THR A 236 -24.58 -5.56 -24.93
C THR A 236 -24.66 -5.91 -26.42
N ALA A 237 -23.68 -6.64 -26.96
CA ALA A 237 -23.66 -7.07 -28.36
C ALA A 237 -24.61 -8.26 -28.63
N VAL A 238 -24.93 -9.05 -27.60
CA VAL A 238 -25.86 -10.19 -27.69
C VAL A 238 -27.33 -9.76 -27.63
N ARG A 239 -27.64 -8.54 -27.15
CA ARG A 239 -29.01 -8.03 -27.15
C ARG A 239 -29.41 -7.54 -28.54
N PRO A 240 -30.51 -8.02 -29.13
CA PRO A 240 -30.99 -7.55 -30.43
C PRO A 240 -31.49 -6.12 -30.27
N GLY A 241 -30.72 -5.16 -30.77
CA GLY A 241 -31.05 -3.75 -30.77
C GLY A 241 -30.56 -3.09 -32.06
N PRO A 242 -31.29 -2.10 -32.62
CA PRO A 242 -31.02 -1.51 -33.92
C PRO A 242 -29.92 -0.45 -33.82
N GLY A 243 -28.70 -0.86 -33.50
CA GLY A 243 -27.55 0.04 -33.45
C GLY A 243 -26.27 -0.66 -33.92
N PRO A 244 -25.44 -0.02 -34.78
CA PRO A 244 -24.21 -0.62 -35.24
C PRO A 244 -23.27 -0.85 -34.07
N ILE A 245 -23.00 -2.12 -33.77
CA ILE A 245 -22.01 -2.56 -32.79
C ILE A 245 -20.64 -2.09 -33.31
N ARG A 246 -20.06 -1.05 -32.69
CA ARG A 246 -18.71 -0.56 -33.00
C ARG A 246 -17.67 -1.62 -32.63
N SER A 247 -17.37 -2.52 -33.56
CA SER A 247 -16.35 -3.57 -33.46
C SER A 247 -15.00 -3.06 -32.91
N GLY A 248 -14.60 -1.83 -33.25
CA GLY A 248 -13.35 -1.20 -32.79
C GLY A 248 -13.22 -0.99 -31.28
N SER A 249 -14.31 -0.88 -30.52
CA SER A 249 -14.23 -0.67 -29.05
C SER A 249 -13.81 -1.94 -28.30
N ARG A 250 -14.21 -3.12 -28.80
CA ARG A 250 -13.88 -4.43 -28.21
C ARG A 250 -12.40 -4.75 -28.40
N ALA A 251 -11.92 -4.62 -29.64
CA ALA A 251 -10.51 -4.83 -29.97
C ALA A 251 -9.58 -3.91 -29.18
N LEU A 252 -9.98 -2.65 -28.96
CA LEU A 252 -9.19 -1.70 -28.18
C LEU A 252 -9.15 -2.05 -26.69
N SER A 253 -10.26 -2.48 -26.09
CA SER A 253 -10.32 -2.91 -24.70
C SER A 253 -9.47 -4.17 -24.48
N ALA A 254 -9.52 -5.13 -25.40
CA ALA A 254 -8.67 -6.31 -25.39
C ALA A 254 -7.18 -5.97 -25.53
N ARG A 255 -6.83 -5.04 -26.43
CA ARG A 255 -5.45 -4.54 -26.57
C ARG A 255 -4.96 -3.87 -25.29
N GLN A 256 -5.80 -3.08 -24.62
CA GLN A 256 -5.44 -2.45 -23.34
C GLN A 256 -5.28 -3.45 -22.21
N MET A 257 -6.11 -4.50 -22.18
CA MET A 257 -5.92 -5.62 -21.26
C MET A 257 -4.56 -6.31 -21.49
N PHE A 258 -4.20 -6.59 -22.75
CA PHE A 258 -2.90 -7.18 -23.07
C PHE A 258 -1.73 -6.29 -22.65
N VAL A 259 -1.80 -4.98 -22.93
CA VAL A 259 -0.79 -4.01 -22.47
C VAL A 259 -0.72 -3.99 -20.94
N ALA A 260 -1.85 -4.03 -20.24
CA ALA A 260 -1.89 -4.05 -18.79
C ALA A 260 -1.20 -5.29 -18.21
N VAL A 261 -1.48 -6.48 -18.78
CA VAL A 261 -0.84 -7.74 -18.39
C VAL A 261 0.66 -7.68 -18.67
N ALA A 262 1.07 -7.23 -19.87
CA ALA A 262 2.48 -7.11 -20.24
C ALA A 262 3.24 -6.16 -19.30
N VAL A 263 2.69 -4.97 -19.02
CA VAL A 263 3.29 -4.00 -18.08
C VAL A 263 3.39 -4.59 -16.68
N GLY A 264 2.32 -5.23 -16.19
CA GLY A 264 2.31 -5.87 -14.88
C GLY A 264 3.39 -6.95 -14.76
N LEU A 265 3.48 -7.87 -15.73
CA LEU A 265 4.49 -8.93 -15.74
C LEU A 265 5.91 -8.38 -15.85
N LEU A 266 6.14 -7.38 -16.72
CA LEU A 266 7.44 -6.73 -16.86
C LEU A 266 7.88 -6.07 -15.55
N CYS A 267 6.97 -5.38 -14.85
CA CYS A 267 7.26 -4.78 -13.55
C CYS A 267 7.59 -5.85 -12.48
N ILE A 268 6.89 -7.00 -12.46
CA ILE A 268 7.18 -8.11 -11.54
C ILE A 268 8.57 -8.70 -11.82
N ILE A 269 8.88 -8.94 -13.10
CA ILE A 269 10.20 -9.46 -13.52
C ILE A 269 11.28 -8.45 -13.13
N ALA A 270 11.09 -7.17 -13.47
CA ALA A 270 12.03 -6.11 -13.13
C ALA A 270 12.26 -6.02 -11.62
N ALA A 271 11.21 -6.03 -10.80
CA ALA A 271 11.35 -5.95 -9.33
C ALA A 271 12.13 -7.14 -8.76
N ASN A 272 11.88 -8.35 -9.28
CA ASN A 272 12.65 -9.55 -8.92
C ASN A 272 14.11 -9.46 -9.37
N MET A 273 14.37 -8.97 -10.59
CA MET A 273 15.73 -8.78 -11.09
C MET A 273 16.49 -7.74 -10.28
N THR A 274 15.87 -6.60 -9.94
CA THR A 274 16.46 -5.59 -9.06
C THR A 274 16.82 -6.20 -7.71
N THR A 275 15.94 -7.00 -7.11
CA THR A 275 16.23 -7.69 -5.84
C THR A 275 17.42 -8.65 -5.98
N ARG A 276 17.51 -9.39 -7.09
CA ARG A 276 18.65 -10.30 -7.37
C ARG A 276 19.96 -9.53 -7.57
N VAL A 277 19.95 -8.43 -8.33
CA VAL A 277 21.13 -7.57 -8.54
C VAL A 277 21.60 -6.98 -7.21
N LEU A 278 20.69 -6.51 -6.37
CA LEU A 278 21.02 -6.04 -5.01
C LEU A 278 21.60 -7.16 -4.14
N CYS A 279 21.09 -8.39 -4.27
CA CYS A 279 21.65 -9.54 -3.57
C CYS A 279 23.10 -9.83 -4.00
N ILE A 280 23.37 -9.82 -5.31
CA ILE A 280 24.73 -10.00 -5.85
C ILE A 280 25.66 -8.90 -5.31
N GLY A 281 25.24 -7.64 -5.39
CA GLY A 281 26.04 -6.51 -4.90
C GLY A 281 26.25 -6.46 -3.39
N ALA A 282 25.44 -7.19 -2.62
CA ALA A 282 25.57 -7.36 -1.18
C ALA A 282 26.19 -8.72 -0.78
N HIS A 283 26.65 -9.53 -1.75
CA HIS A 283 27.18 -10.87 -1.53
C HIS A 283 26.25 -11.80 -0.74
N ILE A 284 24.93 -11.68 -0.94
CA ILE A 284 23.93 -12.55 -0.30
C ILE A 284 23.28 -13.47 -1.33
N THR A 285 22.98 -14.70 -0.92
CA THR A 285 22.23 -15.64 -1.78
C THR A 285 20.77 -15.24 -1.85
N TYR A 286 20.29 -14.91 -3.06
CA TYR A 286 18.87 -14.65 -3.32
C TYR A 286 18.02 -15.88 -2.98
N ARG A 287 16.93 -15.65 -2.23
CA ARG A 287 15.95 -16.68 -1.83
C ARG A 287 14.66 -16.04 -1.34
N SER A 288 13.56 -16.78 -1.40
CA SER A 288 12.28 -16.36 -0.84
C SER A 288 12.32 -16.38 0.70
N ARG A 289 11.65 -15.42 1.33
CA ARG A 289 11.44 -15.32 2.79
C ARG A 289 9.97 -15.51 3.18
N VAL A 290 9.11 -16.00 2.28
CA VAL A 290 7.67 -16.20 2.55
C VAL A 290 7.44 -17.17 3.71
N GLY A 291 8.24 -18.24 3.81
CA GLY A 291 8.17 -19.20 4.90
C GLY A 291 8.45 -18.58 6.28
N MET A 292 9.28 -17.54 6.35
CA MET A 292 9.44 -16.79 7.60
C MET A 292 8.12 -16.12 7.96
N THR A 293 7.51 -15.34 7.06
CA THR A 293 6.20 -14.71 7.31
C THR A 293 5.13 -15.72 7.73
N PHE A 294 5.17 -16.93 7.17
CA PHE A 294 4.26 -18.02 7.51
C PHE A 294 4.42 -18.56 8.95
N LEU A 295 5.56 -18.35 9.62
CA LEU A 295 5.73 -18.80 11.00
C LEU A 295 4.69 -18.21 11.96
N TRP A 296 4.30 -16.95 11.74
CA TRP A 296 3.25 -16.30 12.53
C TRP A 296 1.89 -16.98 12.33
N ARG A 297 1.63 -17.54 11.14
CA ARG A 297 0.42 -18.33 10.87
C ARG A 297 0.33 -19.59 11.71
N LEU A 298 1.46 -20.14 12.17
CA LEU A 298 1.49 -21.36 12.97
C LEU A 298 0.84 -21.19 14.35
N ARG A 299 0.61 -19.96 14.81
CA ARG A 299 -0.16 -19.70 16.03
C ARG A 299 -1.55 -20.35 15.98
N LEU A 300 -2.16 -20.52 14.80
CA LEU A 300 -3.43 -21.24 14.69
C LEU A 300 -3.38 -22.66 15.29
N LEU A 301 -2.20 -23.28 15.37
CA LEU A 301 -2.03 -24.62 15.93
C LEU A 301 -2.23 -24.64 17.45
N SER A 302 -2.05 -23.52 18.16
CA SER A 302 -2.35 -23.45 19.60
C SER A 302 -3.84 -23.44 19.88
N ASP A 303 -4.65 -23.01 18.90
CA ASP A 303 -6.10 -22.86 19.07
C ASP A 303 -6.86 -24.14 18.66
N LEU A 304 -6.14 -25.12 18.09
CA LEU A 304 -6.72 -26.39 17.67
C LEU A 304 -6.72 -27.42 18.82
N PRO A 305 -7.77 -28.25 18.93
CA PRO A 305 -7.73 -29.43 19.78
C PRO A 305 -6.55 -30.33 19.41
N PHE A 306 -5.94 -30.97 20.41
CA PHE A 306 -4.73 -31.79 20.27
C PHE A 306 -4.86 -32.83 19.15
N GLU A 307 -5.99 -33.54 19.05
CA GLU A 307 -6.22 -34.54 18.01
C GLU A 307 -6.15 -33.96 16.59
N ARG A 308 -6.77 -32.79 16.37
CA ARG A 308 -6.78 -32.12 15.06
C ARG A 308 -5.39 -31.58 14.71
N GLN A 309 -4.69 -31.07 15.72
CA GLN A 309 -3.31 -30.61 15.60
C GLN A 309 -2.41 -31.77 15.15
N GLN A 310 -2.44 -32.91 15.86
CA GLN A 310 -1.64 -34.09 15.50
C GLN A 310 -2.02 -34.65 14.12
N HIS A 311 -3.31 -34.75 13.81
CA HIS A 311 -3.76 -35.21 12.51
C HIS A 311 -3.22 -34.33 11.35
N LEU A 312 -3.18 -33.00 11.54
CA LEU A 312 -2.61 -32.07 10.57
C LEU A 312 -1.10 -32.27 10.41
N LEU A 313 -0.36 -32.33 11.52
CA LEU A 313 1.09 -32.54 11.49
C LEU A 313 1.46 -33.89 10.86
N ASN A 314 0.70 -34.95 11.16
CA ASN A 314 0.87 -36.27 10.55
C ASN A 314 0.60 -36.24 9.03
N ARG A 315 -0.37 -35.45 8.58
CA ARG A 315 -0.63 -35.29 7.14
C ARG A 315 0.51 -34.55 6.43
N ILE A 316 1.15 -33.60 7.10
CA ILE A 316 2.33 -32.90 6.56
C ILE A 316 3.52 -33.85 6.50
N GLU A 317 3.73 -34.66 7.54
CA GLU A 317 4.82 -35.65 7.62
C GLU A 317 4.76 -36.71 6.50
N LYS A 318 3.54 -37.15 6.15
CA LYS A 318 3.30 -38.13 5.07
C LYS A 318 3.61 -37.60 3.66
N GLN A 319 3.82 -36.31 3.49
CA GLN A 319 4.15 -35.73 2.18
C GLN A 319 5.64 -35.95 1.84
N PRO A 320 6.00 -35.94 0.54
CA PRO A 320 7.41 -35.93 0.14
C PRO A 320 8.04 -34.56 0.45
N ILE A 321 8.49 -34.40 1.70
CA ILE A 321 9.17 -33.22 2.22
C ILE A 321 10.67 -33.49 2.45
N GLN A 322 11.49 -32.45 2.32
CA GLN A 322 12.95 -32.53 2.53
C GLN A 322 13.30 -32.72 4.01
N ASP A 323 14.47 -33.29 4.30
CA ASP A 323 14.90 -33.58 5.68
C ASP A 323 15.01 -32.33 6.55
N ASP A 324 15.48 -31.21 6.01
CA ASP A 324 15.49 -29.94 6.74
C ASP A 324 14.07 -29.43 7.06
N THR A 325 13.08 -29.75 6.22
CA THR A 325 11.67 -29.45 6.49
C THR A 325 11.10 -30.39 7.56
N ARG A 326 11.51 -31.66 7.57
CA ARG A 326 11.18 -32.62 8.64
C ARG A 326 11.75 -32.17 9.99
N LEU A 327 12.97 -31.61 10.00
CA LEU A 327 13.59 -31.05 11.21
C LEU A 327 12.78 -29.87 11.77
N ILE A 328 12.23 -29.00 10.91
CA ILE A 328 11.33 -27.93 11.36
C ILE A 328 10.05 -28.52 11.96
N LEU A 329 9.47 -29.54 11.32
CA LEU A 329 8.25 -30.20 11.80
C LEU A 329 8.47 -30.88 13.15
N SER A 330 9.61 -31.54 13.38
CA SER A 330 9.92 -32.15 14.68
C SER A 330 10.09 -31.09 15.78
N ASN A 331 10.85 -30.03 15.50
CA ASN A 331 11.00 -28.92 16.44
C ASN A 331 9.66 -28.23 16.75
N LEU A 332 8.76 -28.16 15.76
CA LEU A 332 7.42 -27.62 15.97
C LEU A 332 6.60 -28.51 16.91
N ARG A 333 6.64 -29.83 16.75
CA ARG A 333 5.97 -30.77 17.67
C ARG A 333 6.43 -30.58 19.11
N GLU A 334 7.74 -30.48 19.31
CA GLU A 334 8.32 -30.24 20.63
C GLU A 334 7.91 -28.88 21.20
N ALA A 335 7.89 -27.83 20.37
CA ALA A 335 7.46 -26.50 20.78
C ALA A 335 5.98 -26.47 21.18
N LEU A 336 5.12 -27.22 20.48
CA LEU A 336 3.69 -27.32 20.79
C LEU A 336 3.39 -28.18 22.01
N ALA A 337 4.27 -29.13 22.35
CA ALA A 337 4.14 -29.94 23.57
C ALA A 337 4.57 -29.19 24.85
N SER A 338 5.18 -28.01 24.72
CA SER A 338 5.58 -27.18 25.85
C SER A 338 4.37 -26.62 26.62
N THR A 339 4.45 -26.65 27.95
CA THR A 339 3.41 -26.11 28.85
C THR A 339 3.32 -24.58 28.83
N GLN A 340 4.31 -23.86 28.29
CA GLN A 340 4.36 -22.39 28.27
C GLN A 340 3.59 -21.75 27.11
N GLY A 341 2.91 -22.54 26.28
CA GLY A 341 2.24 -22.08 25.07
C GLY A 341 3.19 -21.79 23.91
N PHE A 342 2.63 -21.73 22.70
CA PHE A 342 3.42 -21.55 21.47
C PHE A 342 3.61 -20.06 21.13
N ASP A 343 4.88 -19.66 21.02
CA ASP A 343 5.28 -18.31 20.60
C ASP A 343 6.09 -18.39 19.29
N PRO A 344 5.56 -17.88 18.16
CA PRO A 344 6.24 -17.86 16.87
C PRO A 344 7.61 -17.17 16.89
N ALA A 345 7.79 -16.12 17.69
CA ALA A 345 9.04 -15.37 17.74
C ALA A 345 10.14 -16.17 18.45
N LYS A 346 9.82 -16.80 19.58
CA LYS A 346 10.72 -17.74 20.27
C LYS A 346 11.04 -18.94 19.39
N PHE A 347 10.04 -19.47 18.68
CA PHE A 347 10.23 -20.58 17.75
C PHE A 347 11.15 -20.21 16.58
N ALA A 348 10.97 -19.03 15.97
CA ALA A 348 11.86 -18.53 14.92
C ALA A 348 13.31 -18.40 15.42
N LYS A 349 13.51 -17.87 16.63
CA LYS A 349 14.85 -17.77 17.25
C LYS A 349 15.46 -19.14 17.53
N ARG A 350 14.66 -20.11 18.00
CA ARG A 350 15.09 -21.50 18.19
C ARG A 350 15.56 -22.11 16.87
N LEU A 351 14.78 -21.96 15.79
CA LEU A 351 15.15 -22.46 14.47
C LEU A 351 16.41 -21.79 13.92
N ASP A 352 16.57 -20.46 14.07
CA ASP A 352 17.81 -19.78 13.67
C ASP A 352 19.01 -20.39 14.41
N ASN A 353 18.91 -20.58 15.73
CA ASN A 353 19.99 -21.20 16.52
C ASN A 353 20.32 -22.63 16.06
N VAL A 354 19.31 -23.48 15.84
CA VAL A 354 19.50 -24.88 15.40
C VAL A 354 20.23 -24.94 14.06
N PHE A 355 19.79 -24.14 13.08
CA PHE A 355 20.39 -24.15 11.75
C PHE A 355 21.76 -23.45 11.73
N MET A 356 21.95 -22.39 12.53
CA MET A 356 23.28 -21.75 12.70
C MET A 356 24.30 -22.70 13.34
N GLN A 357 23.91 -23.47 14.35
CA GLN A 357 24.81 -24.44 14.99
C GLN A 357 25.20 -25.58 14.03
N ARG A 358 24.27 -26.06 13.20
CA ARG A 358 24.53 -27.19 12.29
C ARG A 358 25.37 -26.81 11.08
N ASP A 359 25.12 -25.63 10.50
CA ASP A 359 25.56 -25.28 9.15
C ASP A 359 26.24 -23.90 9.08
N GLY A 360 26.56 -23.26 10.21
CA GLY A 360 27.15 -21.92 10.27
C GLY A 360 26.31 -20.88 9.52
N GLU A 361 26.96 -19.93 8.84
CA GLU A 361 26.24 -18.89 8.07
C GLU A 361 25.36 -19.46 6.93
N PHE A 362 25.73 -20.61 6.36
CA PHE A 362 24.92 -21.31 5.35
C PHE A 362 23.60 -21.85 5.93
N GLY A 363 23.53 -22.06 7.25
CA GLY A 363 22.32 -22.49 7.94
C GLY A 363 21.12 -21.59 7.71
N ARG A 364 21.32 -20.26 7.58
CA ARG A 364 20.24 -19.29 7.32
C ARG A 364 19.62 -19.48 5.94
N VAL A 365 20.42 -19.87 4.95
CA VAL A 365 19.95 -20.16 3.59
C VAL A 365 19.13 -21.46 3.60
N LYS A 366 19.63 -22.50 4.29
CA LYS A 366 18.90 -23.77 4.45
C LYS A 366 17.59 -23.57 5.21
N LEU A 367 17.61 -22.82 6.30
CA LEU A 367 16.42 -22.48 7.10
C LEU A 367 15.34 -21.83 6.24
N ASP A 368 15.69 -20.81 5.45
CA ASP A 368 14.72 -20.14 4.58
C ASP A 368 14.10 -21.07 3.54
N ARG A 369 14.91 -21.92 2.92
CA ARG A 369 14.41 -22.93 1.98
C ARG A 369 13.49 -23.94 2.66
N ALA A 370 13.89 -24.44 3.82
CA ALA A 370 13.14 -25.39 4.61
C ALA A 370 11.81 -24.79 5.11
N LEU A 371 11.78 -23.51 5.51
CA LEU A 371 10.55 -22.81 5.89
C LEU A 371 9.61 -22.60 4.70
N ASN A 372 10.13 -22.27 3.52
CA ASN A 372 9.30 -22.20 2.31
C ASN A 372 8.71 -23.57 1.96
N GLY A 373 9.52 -24.64 2.08
CA GLY A 373 9.07 -26.02 1.91
C GLY A 373 7.98 -26.40 2.92
N PHE A 374 8.16 -25.99 4.18
CA PHE A 374 7.21 -26.21 5.26
C PHE A 374 5.88 -25.49 5.00
N ALA A 375 5.91 -24.21 4.66
CA ALA A 375 4.71 -23.45 4.30
C ALA A 375 3.96 -24.09 3.12
N LEU A 376 4.69 -24.48 2.06
CA LEU A 376 4.09 -25.16 0.92
C LEU A 376 3.44 -26.51 1.30
N ALA A 377 4.09 -27.31 2.14
CA ALA A 377 3.53 -28.56 2.64
C ALA A 377 2.25 -28.34 3.45
N PHE A 378 2.19 -27.23 4.21
CA PHE A 378 1.00 -26.82 4.95
C PHE A 378 -0.16 -26.45 4.00
N PHE A 379 0.11 -25.71 2.92
CA PHE A 379 -0.90 -25.41 1.89
C PHE A 379 -1.35 -26.68 1.15
N LYS A 380 -0.42 -27.56 0.78
CA LYS A 380 -0.72 -28.84 0.11
C LYS A 380 -1.50 -29.82 0.98
N ALA A 381 -1.32 -29.78 2.30
CA ALA A 381 -2.11 -30.58 3.24
C ALA A 381 -3.61 -30.24 3.19
N ASN A 382 -3.98 -29.13 2.52
CA ASN A 382 -5.33 -28.61 2.34
C ASN A 382 -6.11 -28.65 3.65
N SER A 383 -5.53 -28.03 4.67
CA SER A 383 -6.08 -28.11 6.00
C SER A 383 -7.31 -27.19 6.09
N ARG A 384 -8.46 -27.80 6.39
CA ARG A 384 -9.68 -27.04 6.73
C ARG A 384 -9.41 -26.03 7.85
N ALA A 385 -8.49 -26.36 8.75
CA ALA A 385 -8.02 -25.48 9.82
C ALA A 385 -7.38 -24.18 9.31
N LEU A 386 -6.50 -24.24 8.30
CA LEU A 386 -5.90 -23.03 7.72
C LEU A 386 -6.97 -22.15 7.09
N GLY A 387 -7.86 -22.74 6.29
CA GLY A 387 -8.95 -22.00 5.65
C GLY A 387 -9.92 -21.37 6.65
N GLN A 388 -10.30 -22.10 7.70
CA GLN A 388 -11.16 -21.58 8.77
C GLN A 388 -10.51 -20.44 9.54
N ALA A 389 -9.25 -20.60 9.90
CA ALA A 389 -8.54 -19.56 10.64
C ALA A 389 -8.30 -18.33 9.73
N ALA A 390 -8.04 -18.50 8.43
CA ALA A 390 -7.91 -17.38 7.50
C ALA A 390 -9.25 -16.67 7.28
N LEU A 391 -10.35 -17.40 7.23
CA LEU A 391 -11.70 -16.84 7.16
C LEU A 391 -12.07 -16.08 8.45
N HIS A 392 -11.73 -16.62 9.62
CA HIS A 392 -11.94 -15.95 10.90
C HIS A 392 -11.21 -14.60 10.94
N ASP A 393 -9.93 -14.60 10.56
CA ASP A 393 -9.10 -13.41 10.47
C ASP A 393 -9.62 -12.40 9.44
N PHE A 394 -10.11 -12.90 8.30
CA PHE A 394 -10.75 -12.05 7.30
C PHE A 394 -12.04 -11.42 7.83
N ILE A 395 -12.88 -12.16 8.55
CA ILE A 395 -14.08 -11.62 9.21
C ILE A 395 -13.70 -10.58 10.28
N ALA A 396 -12.62 -10.81 11.02
CA ALA A 396 -12.10 -9.83 11.98
C ALA A 396 -11.64 -8.55 11.26
N ALA A 397 -10.94 -8.67 10.14
CA ALA A 397 -10.52 -7.54 9.31
C ALA A 397 -11.70 -6.69 8.80
N GLN A 398 -12.84 -7.32 8.47
CA GLN A 398 -14.06 -6.62 8.06
C GLN A 398 -14.68 -5.79 9.21
N LYS A 399 -14.47 -6.23 10.46
CA LYS A 399 -14.98 -5.57 11.66
C LYS A 399 -14.03 -4.49 12.20
N THR A 400 -12.77 -4.48 11.78
CA THR A 400 -11.78 -3.51 12.24
C THR A 400 -12.21 -2.08 11.91
N SER A 401 -12.12 -1.20 12.91
CA SER A 401 -12.40 0.23 12.76
C SER A 401 -11.17 1.03 12.34
N VAL A 402 -11.39 2.19 11.69
CA VAL A 402 -10.31 3.11 11.32
C VAL A 402 -9.47 3.49 12.55
N THR A 403 -10.14 3.73 13.68
CA THR A 403 -9.49 4.09 14.94
C THR A 403 -8.63 2.95 15.49
N GLU A 404 -9.09 1.69 15.45
CA GLU A 404 -8.27 0.54 15.87
C GLU A 404 -6.98 0.42 15.06
N VAL A 405 -7.03 0.74 13.76
CA VAL A 405 -5.82 0.75 12.93
C VAL A 405 -4.87 1.85 13.36
N ILE A 406 -5.37 3.06 13.63
CA ILE A 406 -4.57 4.18 14.12
C ILE A 406 -3.98 3.87 15.49
N GLU A 407 -4.79 3.39 16.44
CA GLU A 407 -4.35 2.96 17.77
C GLU A 407 -3.26 1.89 17.69
N SER A 408 -3.35 0.97 16.71
CA SER A 408 -2.30 -0.02 16.48
C SER A 408 -0.95 0.60 16.12
N LEU A 409 -0.90 1.77 15.47
CA LEU A 409 0.35 2.48 15.19
C LEU A 409 0.97 3.06 16.47
N PHE A 410 0.14 3.57 17.38
CA PHE A 410 0.60 4.02 18.70
C PHE A 410 1.07 2.82 19.54
N ALA A 411 0.35 1.70 19.50
CA ALA A 411 0.74 0.47 20.19
C ALA A 411 2.08 -0.10 19.67
N THR A 412 2.30 -0.10 18.35
CA THR A 412 3.58 -0.55 17.78
C THR A 412 4.72 0.41 18.07
N THR A 413 4.43 1.70 18.21
CA THR A 413 5.41 2.68 18.68
C THR A 413 5.75 2.40 20.14
N ASN A 414 4.74 2.15 20.97
CA ASN A 414 4.92 1.85 22.39
C ASN A 414 5.74 0.57 22.65
N TYR A 415 5.63 -0.42 21.76
CA TYR A 415 6.47 -1.63 21.82
C TYR A 415 7.98 -1.30 21.91
N VAL A 416 8.43 -0.24 21.22
CA VAL A 416 9.83 0.20 21.25
C VAL A 416 10.25 0.67 22.64
N SER A 417 9.35 1.34 23.37
CA SER A 417 9.61 1.81 24.73
C SER A 417 9.95 0.68 25.71
N PHE A 418 9.41 -0.52 25.49
CA PHE A 418 9.69 -1.72 26.29
C PHE A 418 10.91 -2.52 25.80
N HIS A 419 11.45 -2.21 24.62
CA HIS A 419 12.54 -2.97 23.98
C HIS A 419 13.74 -2.08 23.63
N ARG A 420 13.99 -1.02 24.41
CA ARG A 420 15.06 -0.03 24.17
C ARG A 420 16.45 -0.66 24.00
N GLN A 421 16.74 -1.72 24.74
CA GLN A 421 18.02 -2.44 24.65
C GLN A 421 18.25 -3.09 23.28
N SER A 422 17.19 -3.55 22.62
CA SER A 422 17.28 -4.15 21.28
C SER A 422 17.29 -3.10 20.17
N MET A 423 16.89 -1.85 20.47
CA MET A 423 16.77 -0.75 19.51
C MET A 423 17.40 0.55 20.04
N PRO A 424 18.72 0.54 20.36
CA PRO A 424 19.37 1.63 21.09
C PRO A 424 19.39 2.96 20.32
N ALA A 425 19.40 2.94 18.98
CA ALA A 425 19.38 4.17 18.20
C ALA A 425 18.03 4.92 18.30
N LEU A 426 16.93 4.24 18.62
CA LEU A 426 15.63 4.88 18.84
C LEU A 426 15.53 5.54 20.22
N ALA A 427 16.19 4.96 21.23
CA ALA A 427 16.10 5.45 22.61
C ALA A 427 16.57 6.91 22.79
N ARG A 428 17.35 7.44 21.84
CA ARG A 428 17.85 8.82 21.84
C ARG A 428 16.90 9.85 21.25
N LEU A 429 15.88 9.40 20.51
CA LEU A 429 14.93 10.28 19.84
C LEU A 429 13.92 10.86 20.84
N HIS A 430 13.48 12.10 20.61
CA HIS A 430 12.52 12.81 21.47
C HIS A 430 11.28 11.96 21.80
N THR A 431 10.73 11.23 20.81
CA THR A 431 9.58 10.33 21.00
C THR A 431 9.77 9.33 22.15
N PHE A 432 10.97 8.78 22.32
CA PHE A 432 11.25 7.71 23.28
C PHE A 432 12.01 8.20 24.52
N ARG A 433 12.67 9.35 24.42
CA ARG A 433 13.37 10.00 25.52
C ARG A 433 12.40 10.74 26.44
N ASP A 434 11.48 11.51 25.86
CA ASP A 434 10.75 12.55 26.58
C ASP A 434 9.27 12.19 26.87
N LEU A 435 8.74 11.12 26.26
CA LEU A 435 7.36 10.68 26.45
C LEU A 435 7.28 9.33 27.15
N THR A 436 6.34 9.20 28.09
CA THR A 436 6.03 7.91 28.70
C THR A 436 5.16 7.04 27.78
N PRO A 437 5.24 5.70 27.91
CA PRO A 437 4.35 4.75 27.24
C PRO A 437 2.86 5.11 27.31
N ASP A 438 2.40 5.51 28.49
CA ASP A 438 0.99 5.79 28.76
C ASP A 438 0.56 7.12 28.14
N GLU A 439 1.42 8.15 28.19
CA GLU A 439 1.17 9.42 27.49
C GLU A 439 1.06 9.21 25.98
N LEU A 440 1.92 8.36 25.39
CA LEU A 440 1.88 8.04 23.97
C LEU A 440 0.56 7.40 23.56
N LEU A 441 0.08 6.41 24.30
CA LEU A 441 -1.22 5.78 24.02
C LEU A 441 -2.38 6.74 24.28
N ALA A 442 -2.32 7.52 25.37
CA ALA A 442 -3.34 8.50 25.72
C ALA A 442 -3.51 9.57 24.64
N MET A 443 -2.45 9.98 23.94
CA MET A 443 -2.53 10.96 22.86
C MET A 443 -3.51 10.55 21.76
N CYS A 444 -3.54 9.28 21.35
CA CYS A 444 -4.49 8.81 20.35
C CYS A 444 -5.94 8.96 20.82
N SER A 445 -6.20 8.60 22.08
CA SER A 445 -7.55 8.66 22.67
C SER A 445 -8.05 10.08 22.94
N ARG A 446 -7.16 11.00 23.32
CA ARG A 446 -7.48 12.39 23.65
C ARG A 446 -7.69 13.28 22.42
N ASN A 447 -7.27 12.80 21.25
CA ASN A 447 -7.23 13.61 20.06
C ASN A 447 -8.46 13.45 19.17
N THR A 448 -9.28 14.49 19.08
CA THR A 448 -10.53 14.48 18.30
C THR A 448 -10.33 14.16 16.83
N TYR A 449 -9.24 14.61 16.20
CA TYR A 449 -9.00 14.34 14.79
C TYR A 449 -8.67 12.86 14.53
N LEU A 450 -7.82 12.26 15.37
CA LEU A 450 -7.51 10.82 15.27
C LEU A 450 -8.72 9.94 15.60
N GLN A 451 -9.64 10.46 16.42
CA GLN A 451 -10.89 9.81 16.80
C GLN A 451 -12.08 10.16 15.87
N LEU A 452 -11.86 10.94 14.80
CA LEU A 452 -12.93 11.47 13.96
C LEU A 452 -13.81 10.37 13.32
N TRP A 453 -13.22 9.23 13.01
CA TRP A 453 -13.90 8.07 12.41
C TRP A 453 -14.17 6.95 13.41
N ARG A 454 -14.31 7.29 14.70
CA ARG A 454 -14.56 6.29 15.76
C ARG A 454 -15.81 5.47 15.45
N GLY A 455 -15.65 4.15 15.58
CA GLY A 455 -16.71 3.18 15.29
C GLY A 455 -17.00 2.99 13.79
N VAL A 456 -16.30 3.68 12.90
CA VAL A 456 -16.44 3.43 11.46
C VAL A 456 -15.57 2.23 11.08
N THR A 457 -16.23 1.08 10.93
CA THR A 457 -15.62 -0.18 10.50
C THR A 457 -15.48 -0.27 8.99
N PHE A 458 -14.63 -1.19 8.53
CA PHE A 458 -14.52 -1.49 7.11
C PHE A 458 -15.86 -1.93 6.51
N ALA A 459 -16.64 -2.77 7.21
CA ALA A 459 -17.98 -3.16 6.78
C ALA A 459 -18.91 -1.95 6.53
N ARG A 460 -18.81 -0.88 7.34
CA ARG A 460 -19.58 0.36 7.12
C ARG A 460 -19.11 1.11 5.87
N TRP A 461 -17.81 1.09 5.57
CA TRP A 461 -17.29 1.61 4.31
C TRP A 461 -17.78 0.81 3.11
N CYS A 462 -17.80 -0.51 3.20
CA CYS A 462 -18.38 -1.36 2.15
C CYS A 462 -19.87 -1.10 1.95
N LEU A 463 -20.63 -0.84 3.02
CA LEU A 463 -22.04 -0.47 2.91
C LEU A 463 -22.20 0.87 2.18
N LEU A 464 -21.43 1.90 2.56
CA LEU A 464 -21.43 3.20 1.86
C LEU A 464 -21.06 3.02 0.39
N TRP A 465 -20.01 2.24 0.12
CA TRP A 465 -19.58 1.90 -1.22
C TRP A 465 -20.70 1.23 -2.01
N LEU A 466 -21.39 0.23 -1.42
CA LEU A 466 -22.47 -0.51 -2.07
C LEU A 466 -23.65 0.40 -2.41
N VAL A 467 -24.06 1.27 -1.49
CA VAL A 467 -25.12 2.25 -1.71
C VAL A 467 -24.75 3.18 -2.88
N LEU A 468 -23.55 3.76 -2.85
CA LEU A 468 -23.06 4.60 -3.95
C LEU A 468 -23.00 3.82 -5.26
N PHE A 469 -22.51 2.59 -5.24
CA PHE A 469 -22.39 1.74 -6.42
C PHE A 469 -23.76 1.48 -7.06
N ILE A 470 -24.77 1.09 -6.27
CA ILE A 470 -26.13 0.84 -6.75
C ILE A 470 -26.74 2.12 -7.33
N LEU A 471 -26.59 3.27 -6.66
CA LEU A 471 -27.09 4.55 -7.14
C LEU A 471 -26.47 4.94 -8.49
N ILE A 472 -25.15 4.78 -8.62
CA ILE A 472 -24.44 5.07 -9.86
C ILE A 472 -24.83 4.05 -10.94
N LEU A 473 -24.95 2.77 -10.62
CA LEU A 473 -25.40 1.74 -11.56
C LEU A 473 -26.80 2.04 -12.10
N ALA A 474 -27.77 2.33 -11.22
CA ALA A 474 -29.13 2.69 -11.62
C ALA A 474 -29.16 3.94 -12.51
N SER A 475 -28.36 4.95 -12.18
CA SER A 475 -28.25 6.16 -13.01
C SER A 475 -27.54 5.90 -14.35
N ALA A 476 -26.56 4.98 -14.39
CA ALA A 476 -25.81 4.62 -15.57
C ALA A 476 -26.67 3.86 -16.59
N VAL A 477 -27.56 2.98 -16.11
CA VAL A 477 -28.57 2.29 -16.94
C VAL A 477 -29.47 3.31 -17.62
N ARG A 478 -29.88 4.37 -16.91
CA ARG A 478 -30.75 5.43 -17.44
C ARG A 478 -30.04 6.41 -18.38
N ARG A 479 -28.75 6.71 -18.15
CA ARG A 479 -28.07 7.86 -18.78
C ARG A 479 -26.83 7.51 -19.63
N ARG A 480 -26.54 6.21 -19.85
CA ARG A 480 -25.40 5.65 -20.64
C ARG A 480 -24.10 6.46 -20.50
N GLY A 481 -23.22 6.11 -19.56
CA GLY A 481 -21.91 6.77 -19.50
C GLY A 481 -21.00 6.60 -18.27
N ALA A 482 -21.27 5.65 -17.37
CA ALA A 482 -20.45 5.43 -16.16
C ALA A 482 -19.83 4.03 -16.06
N GLY A 483 -19.83 3.24 -17.14
CA GLY A 483 -19.32 1.86 -17.12
C GLY A 483 -17.87 1.74 -16.66
N PHE A 484 -17.00 2.68 -17.05
CA PHE A 484 -15.60 2.69 -16.65
C PHE A 484 -15.38 2.98 -15.16
N ILE A 485 -16.23 3.81 -14.54
CA ILE A 485 -16.15 4.09 -13.10
C ILE A 485 -16.63 2.89 -12.31
N LEU A 486 -17.73 2.26 -12.74
CA LEU A 486 -18.24 1.05 -12.11
C LEU A 486 -17.24 -0.11 -12.22
N ALA A 487 -16.60 -0.29 -13.39
CA ALA A 487 -15.56 -1.29 -13.59
C ALA A 487 -14.34 -1.05 -12.70
N PHE A 488 -13.85 0.20 -12.66
CA PHE A 488 -12.76 0.58 -11.76
C PHE A 488 -13.13 0.37 -10.29
N ALA A 489 -14.33 0.80 -9.88
CA ALA A 489 -14.78 0.70 -8.50
C ALA A 489 -14.85 -0.75 -8.02
N LEU A 490 -15.36 -1.66 -8.86
CA LEU A 490 -15.39 -3.10 -8.62
C LEU A 490 -13.97 -3.70 -8.58
N ALA A 491 -13.11 -3.35 -9.53
CA ALA A 491 -11.76 -3.87 -9.58
C ALA A 491 -10.96 -3.45 -8.34
N ALA A 492 -11.07 -2.19 -7.91
CA ALA A 492 -10.37 -1.67 -6.74
C ALA A 492 -10.80 -2.37 -5.44
N ILE A 493 -12.11 -2.47 -5.17
CA ILE A 493 -12.59 -3.13 -3.94
C ILE A 493 -12.25 -4.61 -3.93
N PHE A 494 -12.45 -5.32 -5.06
CA PHE A 494 -12.10 -6.73 -5.18
C PHE A 494 -10.61 -6.97 -4.90
N LEU A 495 -9.75 -6.09 -5.40
CA LEU A 495 -8.31 -6.24 -5.22
C LEU A 495 -7.87 -5.95 -3.78
N GLY A 496 -8.47 -4.97 -3.12
CA GLY A 496 -8.25 -4.72 -1.70
C GLY A 496 -8.61 -5.92 -0.83
N GLU A 497 -9.77 -6.53 -1.10
CA GLU A 497 -10.24 -7.74 -0.43
C GLU A 497 -9.30 -8.93 -0.68
N LEU A 498 -8.87 -9.12 -1.93
CA LEU A 498 -7.93 -10.18 -2.29
C LEU A 498 -6.58 -10.03 -1.58
N MET A 499 -6.06 -8.80 -1.48
CA MET A 499 -4.84 -8.52 -0.74
C MET A 499 -4.99 -8.84 0.76
N MET A 500 -6.12 -8.49 1.37
CA MET A 500 -6.39 -8.79 2.78
C MET A 500 -6.52 -10.30 3.01
N PHE A 501 -7.26 -11.00 2.15
CA PHE A 501 -7.42 -12.44 2.22
C PHE A 501 -6.08 -13.18 2.06
N ALA A 502 -5.24 -12.75 1.11
CA ALA A 502 -3.90 -13.28 0.94
C ALA A 502 -3.02 -13.07 2.19
N ASN A 503 -3.12 -11.93 2.87
CA ASN A 503 -2.44 -11.73 4.16
C ASN A 503 -2.94 -12.72 5.23
N CYS A 504 -4.26 -12.92 5.35
CA CYS A 504 -4.84 -13.86 6.33
C CYS A 504 -4.41 -15.31 6.10
N LEU A 505 -4.15 -15.69 4.85
CA LEU A 505 -3.60 -17.02 4.51
C LEU A 505 -2.12 -17.15 4.88
N LEU A 506 -1.35 -16.07 4.76
CA LEU A 506 0.10 -16.09 4.91
C LEU A 506 0.59 -15.78 6.32
N THR A 507 -0.18 -15.06 7.13
CA THR A 507 0.24 -14.64 8.48
C THR A 507 -0.97 -14.49 9.41
N GLU A 508 -0.71 -14.27 10.69
CA GLU A 508 -1.71 -13.89 11.68
C GLU A 508 -2.22 -12.47 11.39
N PHE A 509 -3.53 -12.26 11.57
CA PHE A 509 -4.12 -10.94 11.39
C PHE A 509 -3.53 -9.90 12.34
N ARG A 510 -3.23 -8.71 11.80
CA ARG A 510 -2.92 -7.51 12.56
C ARG A 510 -3.75 -6.36 12.00
N PRO A 511 -4.26 -5.42 12.84
CA PRO A 511 -5.08 -4.31 12.37
C PRO A 511 -4.45 -3.54 11.21
N ARG A 512 -3.14 -3.25 11.25
CA ARG A 512 -2.42 -2.55 10.16
C ARG A 512 -2.48 -3.22 8.78
N TYR A 513 -2.77 -4.52 8.69
CA TYR A 513 -2.81 -5.23 7.41
C TYR A 513 -4.05 -4.92 6.58
N VAL A 514 -5.08 -4.30 7.17
CA VAL A 514 -6.28 -3.82 6.45
C VAL A 514 -6.01 -2.58 5.60
N LEU A 515 -4.85 -1.94 5.74
CA LEU A 515 -4.56 -0.66 5.11
C LEU A 515 -4.80 -0.65 3.58
N PRO A 516 -4.26 -1.58 2.76
CA PRO A 516 -4.52 -1.61 1.31
C PRO A 516 -6.02 -1.78 0.97
N MET A 517 -6.74 -2.52 1.83
CA MET A 517 -8.18 -2.75 1.68
C MET A 517 -8.97 -1.45 1.89
N PHE A 518 -8.65 -0.66 2.93
CA PHE A 518 -9.23 0.67 3.14
C PHE A 518 -8.84 1.67 2.04
N GLU A 519 -7.58 1.68 1.59
CA GLU A 519 -7.09 2.59 0.55
C GLU A 519 -7.84 2.42 -0.78
N LEU A 520 -7.90 1.19 -1.29
CA LEU A 520 -8.55 0.91 -2.57
C LEU A 520 -10.06 1.16 -2.48
N THR A 521 -10.67 0.83 -1.34
CA THR A 521 -12.08 1.13 -1.07
C THR A 521 -12.32 2.65 -0.99
N PHE A 522 -11.42 3.42 -0.37
CA PHE A 522 -11.51 4.88 -0.33
C PHE A 522 -11.52 5.50 -1.73
N VAL A 523 -10.54 5.14 -2.56
CA VAL A 523 -10.41 5.66 -3.92
C VAL A 523 -11.63 5.27 -4.75
N SER A 524 -12.15 4.06 -4.54
CA SER A 524 -13.38 3.57 -5.17
C SER A 524 -14.62 4.38 -4.76
N ILE A 525 -14.81 4.63 -3.46
CA ILE A 525 -15.88 5.48 -2.92
C ILE A 525 -15.79 6.90 -3.51
N LEU A 526 -14.60 7.51 -3.51
CA LEU A 526 -14.40 8.85 -4.05
C LEU A 526 -14.69 8.91 -5.56
N ALA A 527 -14.34 7.88 -6.33
CA ALA A 527 -14.66 7.78 -7.75
C ALA A 527 -16.18 7.73 -7.99
N LEU A 528 -16.89 6.91 -7.22
CA LEU A 528 -18.36 6.82 -7.28
C LEU A 528 -19.02 8.12 -6.85
N PHE A 529 -18.54 8.73 -5.76
CA PHE A 529 -19.05 9.98 -5.22
C PHE A 529 -18.89 11.14 -6.22
N ALA A 530 -17.69 11.29 -6.80
CA ALA A 530 -17.42 12.31 -7.83
C ALA A 530 -18.34 12.15 -9.07
N GLN A 531 -18.62 10.90 -9.45
CA GLN A 531 -19.58 10.62 -10.52
C GLN A 531 -21.02 10.98 -10.14
N GLY A 532 -21.44 10.68 -8.90
CA GLY A 532 -22.74 11.04 -8.37
C GLY A 532 -22.99 12.55 -8.41
N LEU A 533 -22.02 13.34 -7.92
CA LEU A 533 -22.06 14.80 -8.01
C LEU A 533 -22.18 15.31 -9.46
N SER A 534 -21.65 14.56 -10.42
CA SER A 534 -21.74 14.90 -11.84
C SER A 534 -23.12 14.64 -12.43
N PHE A 535 -23.86 13.65 -11.92
CA PHE A 535 -25.25 13.40 -12.34
C PHE A 535 -26.25 14.39 -11.75
N ILE A 536 -26.04 14.84 -10.52
CA ILE A 536 -26.90 15.85 -9.86
C ILE A 536 -26.80 17.18 -10.62
N GLN A 537 -25.59 17.65 -10.90
CA GLN A 537 -25.38 18.92 -11.60
C GLN A 537 -26.00 18.93 -13.01
N ARG A 538 -25.86 17.83 -13.78
CA ARG A 538 -26.47 17.72 -15.11
C ARG A 538 -28.00 17.79 -15.09
N LYS A 539 -28.64 17.33 -14.01
CA LYS A 539 -30.10 17.43 -13.85
C LYS A 539 -30.49 18.89 -13.63
N SER A 540 -29.85 19.57 -12.69
CA SER A 540 -30.09 20.99 -12.38
C SER A 540 -29.92 21.90 -13.60
N THR A 541 -28.89 21.69 -14.44
CA THR A 541 -28.72 22.49 -15.66
C THR A 541 -29.78 22.21 -16.72
N ARG A 542 -30.30 20.98 -16.83
CA ARG A 542 -31.38 20.67 -17.78
C ARG A 542 -32.69 21.29 -17.36
N ASP A 543 -33.02 21.19 -16.07
CA ASP A 543 -34.26 21.73 -15.50
C ASP A 543 -34.27 23.27 -15.57
N ALA A 544 -33.10 23.93 -15.52
CA ALA A 544 -32.96 25.38 -15.70
C ALA A 544 -33.04 25.87 -17.17
N THR A 545 -32.90 24.98 -18.15
CA THR A 545 -32.91 25.33 -19.59
C THR A 545 -34.23 25.01 -20.30
N VAL A 546 -35.23 24.47 -19.60
CA VAL A 546 -36.59 24.34 -20.14
C VAL A 546 -37.32 25.64 -19.81
N PRO A 547 -37.49 26.60 -20.75
CA PRO A 547 -38.39 27.72 -20.51
C PRO A 547 -39.78 27.14 -20.25
N ALA A 548 -40.44 27.60 -19.19
CA ALA A 548 -41.86 27.34 -18.99
C ALA A 548 -42.57 27.77 -20.27
N SER A 549 -43.11 26.81 -21.02
CA SER A 549 -43.99 27.14 -22.14
C SER A 549 -45.20 27.84 -21.54
N PRO A 550 -45.50 29.09 -21.93
CA PRO A 550 -46.76 29.69 -21.56
C PRO A 550 -47.84 28.95 -22.36
N HIS A 551 -48.64 28.15 -21.66
CA HIS A 551 -50.00 27.87 -22.10
C HIS A 551 -50.91 28.94 -21.53
#